data_AF-A0A1W1DI73-F1
#
_entry.id   AF-A0A1W1DI73-F1
#
_cell.length_a   1.000
_cell.length_b   1.000
_cell.length_c   1.000
_cell.angle_alpha   90.00
_cell.angle_beta   90.00
_cell.angle_gamma   90.00
#
_symmetry.space_group_name_H-M   'P 1'
#
loop_
_entity.id
_entity.type
_entity.pdbx_description
1 polymer ?
#
loop_
_entity_poly.entity_id
_entity_poly.type
_entity_poly.pdbx_seq_one_letter_code
_entity_poly.pdbx_strand_id
1 'polypeptide(L)'
;MAGKVLKTFSKKHQGLTFNTKPGQTVRAIRDGAVVYSGDKMKIHGKMIIIKHPLGFYSTYTQNQSLKVKDGDNVTKGQVIALTSNNDFYFEMKKFETPINPLKYLK
;
A
#
# COMPACT_ATOMS: atom_id res chain seq x y z
N MET A 1 3.52 -11.03 -2.01
CA MET A 1 4.65 -10.14 -2.38
C MET A 1 5.90 -10.76 -1.80
N ALA A 2 6.97 -10.88 -2.58
CA ALA A 2 8.28 -11.34 -2.08
C ALA A 2 9.31 -10.21 -2.30
N GLY A 3 9.10 -9.08 -1.60
CA GLY A 3 10.13 -8.05 -1.42
C GLY A 3 10.76 -8.21 -0.05
N LYS A 4 12.06 -7.97 0.10
CA LYS A 4 12.74 -8.05 1.39
C LYS A 4 12.32 -6.85 2.24
N VAL A 5 11.82 -7.08 3.45
CA VAL A 5 11.51 -5.98 4.39
C VAL A 5 12.83 -5.32 4.82
N LEU A 6 12.94 -4.02 4.60
CA LEU A 6 14.06 -3.17 5.02
C LEU A 6 13.79 -2.49 6.37
N LYS A 7 12.55 -2.02 6.57
CA LYS A 7 12.12 -1.35 7.80
C LYS A 7 10.78 -1.89 8.25
N THR A 8 10.68 -2.16 9.55
CA THR A 8 9.46 -2.63 10.20
C THR A 8 8.81 -1.52 11.00
N PHE A 9 7.53 -1.72 11.33
CA PHE A 9 6.74 -0.78 12.11
C PHE A 9 7.38 -0.45 13.47
N SER A 10 7.45 0.84 13.82
CA SER A 10 7.95 1.38 15.08
C SER A 10 7.40 2.78 15.34
N LYS A 11 7.69 3.38 16.50
CA LYS A 11 7.31 4.77 16.81
C LYS A 11 7.82 5.79 15.77
N LYS A 12 8.94 5.52 15.11
CA LYS A 12 9.57 6.39 14.11
C LYS A 12 9.28 5.97 12.65
N HIS A 13 8.59 4.84 12.45
CA HIS A 13 8.29 4.30 11.13
C HIS A 13 6.92 3.62 11.15
N GLN A 14 5.91 4.28 10.61
CA GLN A 14 4.49 3.91 10.79
C GLN A 14 3.99 2.88 9.76
N GLY A 15 4.89 2.22 9.03
CA GLY A 15 4.56 1.25 8.01
C GLY A 15 5.65 0.19 7.85
N LEU A 16 5.76 -0.34 6.64
CA LEU A 16 6.80 -1.26 6.20
C LEU A 16 7.45 -0.70 4.94
N THR A 17 8.78 -0.70 4.92
CA THR A 17 9.56 -0.43 3.71
C THR A 17 10.09 -1.74 3.17
N PHE A 18 9.91 -1.97 1.87
CA PHE A 18 10.36 -3.15 1.16
C PHE A 18 11.37 -2.75 0.09
N ASN A 19 12.47 -3.50 0.01
CA ASN A 19 13.30 -3.47 -1.17
C ASN A 19 12.61 -4.31 -2.26
N THR A 20 12.24 -3.65 -3.34
CA THR A 20 11.54 -4.25 -4.47
C THR A 20 12.30 -3.98 -5.76
N LYS A 21 12.16 -4.88 -6.73
CA LYS A 21 12.57 -4.63 -8.12
C LYS A 21 11.46 -3.86 -8.83
N PRO A 22 11.77 -3.04 -9.85
CA PRO A 22 10.74 -2.41 -10.67
C PRO A 22 9.85 -3.44 -11.34
N GLY A 23 8.57 -3.11 -11.53
CA GLY A 23 7.62 -3.96 -12.24
C GLY A 23 7.06 -5.13 -11.42
N GLN A 24 7.42 -5.28 -10.13
CA GLN A 24 6.81 -6.32 -9.29
C GLN A 24 5.36 -5.98 -8.97
N THR A 25 4.51 -7.00 -8.97
CA THR A 25 3.07 -6.82 -8.72
C THR A 25 2.79 -6.44 -7.27
N VAL A 26 2.05 -5.35 -7.09
CA VAL A 26 1.47 -4.94 -5.82
C VAL A 26 0.03 -5.44 -5.76
N ARG A 27 -0.35 -6.09 -4.66
CA ARG A 27 -1.66 -6.70 -4.47
C ARG A 27 -2.40 -6.10 -3.28
N ALA A 28 -3.72 -5.95 -3.40
CA ALA A 28 -4.58 -5.52 -2.31
C ALA A 28 -4.54 -6.52 -1.16
N ILE A 29 -4.40 -6.02 0.08
CA ILE A 29 -4.24 -6.89 1.25
C ILE A 29 -5.57 -7.48 1.73
N ARG A 30 -6.67 -6.81 1.37
CA ARG A 30 -8.05 -7.15 1.73
C ARG A 30 -9.01 -6.48 0.77
N ASP A 31 -10.22 -6.99 0.71
CA ASP A 31 -11.35 -6.37 0.02
C ASP A 31 -11.57 -4.93 0.51
N GLY A 32 -11.96 -4.05 -0.40
CA GLY A 32 -12.19 -2.65 -0.07
C GLY A 32 -12.49 -1.78 -1.28
N ALA A 33 -12.65 -0.48 -1.03
CA ALA A 33 -12.86 0.53 -2.05
C ALA A 33 -11.63 1.43 -2.15
N VAL A 34 -11.20 1.73 -3.36
CA VAL A 34 -10.12 2.66 -3.64
C VAL A 34 -10.63 4.08 -3.40
N VAL A 35 -10.10 4.74 -2.37
CA VAL A 35 -10.46 6.12 -2.01
C VAL A 35 -9.45 7.14 -2.53
N TYR A 36 -8.31 6.66 -3.02
CA TYR A 36 -7.32 7.47 -3.72
C TYR A 36 -6.48 6.60 -4.67
N SER A 37 -6.25 7.05 -5.89
CA SER A 37 -5.30 6.50 -6.86
C SER A 37 -4.73 7.62 -7.73
N GLY A 38 -3.48 8.00 -7.47
CA GLY A 38 -2.85 9.09 -8.22
C GLY A 38 -1.45 9.43 -7.73
N ASP A 39 -0.92 10.55 -8.23
CA ASP A 39 0.44 11.05 -7.97
C ASP A 39 0.47 12.54 -7.58
N LYS A 40 -0.67 13.09 -7.14
CA LYS A 40 -0.78 14.50 -6.72
C LYS A 40 0.14 14.82 -5.53
N MET A 41 0.48 13.82 -4.72
CA MET A 41 1.41 13.98 -3.60
C MET A 41 2.83 13.60 -4.01
N LYS A 42 3.57 14.55 -4.60
CA LYS A 42 4.88 14.31 -5.25
C LYS A 42 5.87 13.50 -4.39
N ILE A 43 5.92 13.75 -3.08
CA ILE A 43 6.87 13.08 -2.15
C ILE A 43 6.61 11.56 -2.05
N HIS A 44 5.37 11.13 -2.30
CA HIS A 44 4.94 9.73 -2.19
C HIS A 44 4.95 8.97 -3.52
N GLY A 45 5.26 9.66 -4.63
CA GLY A 45 5.12 9.10 -5.98
C GLY A 45 3.66 8.71 -6.28
N LYS A 46 3.48 7.76 -7.21
CA LYS A 46 2.16 7.18 -7.47
C LYS A 46 1.75 6.33 -6.27
N MET A 47 0.56 6.59 -5.74
CA MET A 47 0.05 5.89 -4.57
C MET A 47 -1.42 5.52 -4.68
N ILE A 48 -1.80 4.51 -3.90
CA ILE A 48 -3.17 4.04 -3.73
C ILE A 48 -3.51 4.04 -2.25
N ILE A 49 -4.71 4.51 -1.90
CA ILE A 49 -5.31 4.33 -0.58
C ILE A 49 -6.58 3.51 -0.75
N ILE A 50 -6.68 2.42 0.01
CA ILE A 50 -7.84 1.52 0.01
C ILE A 50 -8.51 1.59 1.37
N LYS A 51 -9.80 1.90 1.39
CA LYS A 51 -10.66 1.80 2.56
C LYS A 51 -11.23 0.39 2.63
N HIS A 52 -11.04 -0.25 3.76
CA HIS A 52 -11.54 -1.58 4.07
C HIS A 52 -12.69 -1.49 5.09
N PRO A 53 -13.43 -2.59 5.32
CA PRO A 53 -14.42 -2.66 6.40
C PRO A 53 -13.83 -2.35 7.77
N LEU A 54 -14.70 -2.05 8.75
CA LEU A 54 -14.34 -1.85 10.17
C LEU A 54 -13.32 -0.71 10.41
N GLY A 55 -13.29 0.27 9.51
CA GLY A 55 -12.43 1.46 9.63
C GLY A 55 -10.95 1.21 9.29
N PHE A 56 -10.61 0.10 8.65
CA PHE A 56 -9.23 -0.15 8.24
C PHE A 56 -8.90 0.59 6.93
N TYR A 57 -7.68 1.08 6.83
CA TYR A 57 -7.12 1.69 5.61
C TYR A 57 -5.76 1.08 5.31
N SER A 58 -5.45 0.94 4.03
CA SER A 58 -4.11 0.59 3.57
C SER A 58 -3.63 1.58 2.52
N THR A 59 -2.34 1.91 2.60
CA THR A 59 -1.69 2.85 1.68
C THR A 59 -0.50 2.17 1.02
N TYR A 60 -0.41 2.30 -0.30
CA TYR A 60 0.62 1.72 -1.15
C TYR A 60 1.31 2.85 -1.91
N THR A 61 2.59 3.13 -1.68
CA THR A 61 3.29 4.29 -2.29
C THR A 61 4.51 3.87 -3.12
N GLN A 62 5.15 4.85 -3.77
CA GLN A 62 6.35 4.63 -4.59
C GLN A 62 6.13 3.64 -5.75
N ASN A 63 4.93 3.62 -6.32
CA ASN A 63 4.58 2.75 -7.45
C ASN A 63 5.05 3.34 -8.78
N GLN A 64 5.36 2.48 -9.75
CA GLN A 64 5.61 2.86 -11.14
C GLN A 64 4.32 3.08 -11.92
N SER A 65 3.31 2.23 -11.69
CA SER A 65 2.01 2.32 -12.36
C SER A 65 0.89 1.87 -11.44
N LEU A 66 -0.28 2.47 -11.61
CA LEU A 66 -1.50 2.14 -10.87
C LEU A 66 -2.44 1.38 -11.82
N LYS A 67 -3.08 0.32 -11.32
CA LYS A 67 -3.99 -0.56 -12.07
C LYS A 67 -5.45 -0.41 -11.67
N VAL A 68 -5.71 0.48 -10.72
CA VAL A 68 -7.04 0.82 -10.19
C VAL A 68 -7.17 2.34 -10.11
N LYS A 69 -8.41 2.83 -10.05
CA LYS A 69 -8.76 4.26 -10.02
C LYS A 69 -9.62 4.57 -8.79
N ASP A 70 -9.81 5.86 -8.52
CA ASP A 70 -10.74 6.33 -7.49
C ASP A 70 -12.13 5.72 -7.71
N GLY A 71 -12.72 5.15 -6.65
CA GLY A 71 -14.04 4.52 -6.70
C GLY A 71 -14.06 3.03 -7.05
N ASP A 72 -12.96 2.45 -7.53
CA ASP A 72 -12.89 1.02 -7.84
C ASP A 72 -13.04 0.17 -6.57
N ASN A 73 -13.80 -0.93 -6.67
CA ASN A 73 -13.79 -1.99 -5.67
C ASN A 73 -12.66 -2.98 -5.98
N VAL A 74 -11.97 -3.42 -4.93
CA VAL A 74 -10.91 -4.43 -5.01
C VAL A 74 -11.21 -5.63 -4.13
N THR A 75 -10.69 -6.78 -4.53
CA THR A 75 -10.70 -8.01 -3.74
C THR A 75 -9.30 -8.35 -3.19
N LYS A 76 -9.22 -9.11 -2.10
CA LYS A 76 -7.96 -9.59 -1.52
C LYS A 76 -7.14 -10.28 -2.62
N GLY A 77 -5.89 -9.86 -2.77
CA GLY A 77 -4.96 -10.43 -3.74
C GLY A 77 -5.07 -9.85 -5.15
N GLN A 78 -6.07 -9.01 -5.45
CA GLN A 78 -6.17 -8.30 -6.73
C GLN A 78 -4.92 -7.46 -6.99
N VAL A 79 -4.41 -7.49 -8.22
CA VAL A 79 -3.27 -6.65 -8.62
C VAL A 79 -3.74 -5.21 -8.75
N ILE A 80 -3.12 -4.30 -8.01
CA ILE A 80 -3.51 -2.89 -7.93
C ILE A 80 -2.44 -1.93 -8.44
N ALA A 81 -1.18 -2.34 -8.48
CA ALA A 81 -0.07 -1.50 -8.96
C ALA A 81 1.14 -2.33 -9.34
N LEU A 82 2.15 -1.67 -9.92
CA LEU A 82 3.51 -2.19 -10.10
C LEU A 82 4.51 -1.32 -9.35
N THR A 83 5.50 -1.92 -8.70
CA THR A 83 6.57 -1.21 -7.97
C THR A 83 7.51 -0.45 -8.90
N SER A 84 8.17 0.58 -8.38
CA SER A 84 9.21 1.35 -9.09
C SER A 84 10.62 0.88 -8.71
N ASN A 85 11.63 1.64 -9.12
CA ASN A 85 13.02 1.47 -8.66
C ASN A 85 13.23 1.96 -7.21
N ASN A 86 12.27 2.68 -6.64
CA ASN A 86 12.35 3.14 -5.26
C ASN A 86 11.92 2.03 -4.29
N ASP A 87 12.34 2.16 -3.02
CA ASP A 87 11.82 1.31 -1.97
C ASP A 87 10.30 1.47 -1.84
N PHE A 88 9.58 0.36 -1.93
CA PHE A 88 8.13 0.33 -1.81
C PHE A 88 7.73 0.54 -0.34
N TYR A 89 6.78 1.44 -0.08
CA TYR A 89 6.27 1.68 1.27
C TYR A 89 4.79 1.32 1.37
N PHE A 90 4.48 0.60 2.44
CA PHE A 90 3.15 0.13 2.77
C PHE A 90 2.80 0.49 4.20
N GLU A 91 1.62 1.08 4.39
CA GLU A 91 1.12 1.46 5.70
C GLU A 91 -0.31 0.94 5.89
N MET A 92 -0.65 0.67 7.15
CA MET A 92 -2.02 0.40 7.54
C MET A 92 -2.42 1.33 8.69
N LYS A 93 -3.69 1.75 8.65
CA LYS A 93 -4.33 2.50 9.73
C LYS A 93 -5.63 1.83 10.14
N LYS A 94 -6.01 2.00 11.40
CA LYS A 94 -7.39 1.79 11.88
C LYS A 94 -7.92 3.15 12.29
N PHE A 95 -8.94 3.61 11.58
CA PHE A 95 -9.35 5.01 11.55
C PHE A 95 -8.13 5.89 11.21
N GLU A 96 -7.72 6.78 12.11
CA GLU A 96 -6.58 7.67 11.91
C GLU A 96 -5.27 7.15 12.51
N THR A 97 -5.32 6.07 13.30
CA THR A 97 -4.17 5.56 14.03
C THR A 97 -3.38 4.54 13.19
N PRO A 98 -2.07 4.75 12.97
CA PRO A 98 -1.23 3.74 12.33
C PRO A 98 -1.12 2.46 13.16
N ILE A 99 -1.12 1.32 12.49
CA ILE A 99 -1.06 0.00 13.13
C ILE A 99 0.03 -0.85 12.48
N ASN A 100 0.62 -1.77 13.25
CA ASN A 100 1.65 -2.67 12.73
C ASN A 100 1.08 -3.58 11.61
N PRO A 101 1.50 -3.41 10.34
CA PRO A 101 0.90 -4.15 9.24
C PRO A 101 1.25 -5.64 9.26
N LEU A 102 2.37 -6.04 9.89
CA LEU A 102 2.79 -7.45 10.00
C LEU A 102 1.74 -8.33 10.69
N LYS A 103 0.89 -7.75 11.54
CA LYS A 103 -0.21 -8.47 12.19
C LYS A 103 -1.34 -8.85 11.23
N TYR A 104 -1.37 -8.26 10.02
CA TYR A 104 -2.46 -8.35 9.06
C TYR A 104 -2.03 -8.91 7.70
N LEU A 105 -0.75 -9.23 7.50
CA LEU A 105 -0.21 -9.77 6.25
C LEU A 105 -0.39 -11.30 6.07
N LYS A 106 -1.32 -11.92 6.79
CA LYS A 106 -1.58 -13.37 6.71
C LYS A 106 -2.41 -13.78 5.48
#